data_AF-A0A6N8NNF2-F1
#
_entry.id   AF-A0A6N8NNF2-F1
#
_cell.length_a   1.000
_cell.length_b   1.000
_cell.length_c   1.000
_cell.angle_alpha   90.00
_cell.angle_beta   90.00
_cell.angle_gamma   90.00
#
_symmetry.space_group_name_H-M   'P 1'
#
loop_
_entity.id
_entity.type
_entity.pdbx_description
1 polymer ?
#
loop_
_entity_poly.entity_id
_entity_poly.type
_entity_poly.pdbx_seq_one_letter_code
_entity_poly.pdbx_strand_id
1 'polypeptide(L)'
;SKFPALLVVALALVALVFVIWRVDSAPSTNDAYASADTIDVVPEVSGRIVELAVTDNQAVKQGDLLFRIDPRPYEANLAKAEASLAALDKQIMLTQRSVDAQQFGADSVNATVEKARAAAKQATDTLRRTEPLLKEGFVSAEDVDRARTAQRAAEADLNAVLLQAQSAASAVSGVDALVAQRAAVEADIALTKLHLEMATVRAPFDGRVISLKTSVGQFASAMRPIFTLIDTRHWYVIANFRETDLKNIRSGTPATIRLMSDSGKTFEGKVDSIGYGV
;
A
#
# COMPACT_ATOMS: atom_id res chain seq x y z
N SER A 1 18.78 89.89 12.59
CA SER A 1 19.32 88.62 13.15
C SER A 1 18.83 87.47 12.28
N LYS A 2 19.71 86.58 11.81
CA LYS A 2 19.38 85.48 10.85
C LYS A 2 18.68 84.28 11.52
N PHE A 3 18.29 84.42 12.79
CA PHE A 3 17.67 83.39 13.62
C PHE A 3 16.37 82.80 13.07
N PRO A 4 15.38 83.57 12.55
CA PRO A 4 14.13 82.97 12.06
C PRO A 4 14.33 82.15 10.77
N ALA A 5 15.25 82.57 9.89
CA ALA A 5 15.56 81.82 8.67
C ALA A 5 16.27 80.50 8.95
N LEU A 6 17.19 80.47 9.92
CA LEU A 6 17.86 79.23 10.38
C LEU A 6 16.86 78.25 11.02
N LEU A 7 15.86 78.76 11.74
CA LEU A 7 14.84 77.93 12.39
C LEU A 7 13.92 77.25 11.36
N VAL A 8 13.52 77.96 10.31
CA VAL A 8 12.72 77.38 9.20
C VAL A 8 13.49 76.30 8.45
N VAL A 9 14.79 76.52 8.16
CA VAL A 9 15.64 75.52 7.50
C VAL A 9 15.85 74.30 8.38
N ALA A 10 16.06 74.48 9.69
CA ALA A 10 16.16 73.38 10.64
C ALA A 10 14.86 72.57 10.72
N LEU A 11 13.70 73.23 10.73
CA LEU A 11 12.39 72.57 10.78
C LEU A 11 12.09 71.80 9.48
N ALA A 12 12.48 72.35 8.33
CA ALA A 12 12.40 71.67 7.04
C ALA A 12 13.31 70.44 6.98
N LEU A 13 14.53 70.52 7.52
CA LEU A 13 15.45 69.38 7.61
C LEU A 13 14.92 68.29 8.56
N VAL A 14 14.36 68.68 9.71
CA VAL A 14 13.72 67.73 10.64
C VAL A 14 12.52 67.05 9.98
N ALA A 15 11.68 67.79 9.25
CA ALA A 15 10.56 67.24 8.51
C ALA A 15 11.04 66.28 7.40
N LEU A 16 12.11 66.64 6.68
CA LEU A 16 12.69 65.79 5.63
C LEU A 16 13.25 64.49 6.21
N VAL A 17 14.02 64.56 7.30
CA VAL A 17 14.54 63.39 8.01
C VAL A 17 13.39 62.53 8.56
N PHE A 18 12.34 63.15 9.09
CA PHE A 18 11.16 62.45 9.59
C PHE A 18 10.39 61.73 8.47
N VAL A 19 10.23 62.35 7.30
CA VAL A 19 9.59 61.72 6.14
C VAL A 19 10.42 60.56 5.61
N ILE A 20 11.74 60.73 5.48
CA ILE A 20 12.65 59.65 5.06
C ILE A 20 12.59 58.49 6.07
N TRP A 21 12.65 58.79 7.36
CA TRP A 21 12.55 57.78 8.42
C TRP A 21 11.22 57.04 8.39
N ARG A 22 10.10 57.75 8.15
CA ARG A 22 8.77 57.14 8.08
C ARG A 22 8.59 56.25 6.84
N VAL A 23 9.15 56.64 5.70
CA VAL A 23 9.13 55.83 4.46
C VAL A 23 9.99 54.57 4.62
N ASP A 24 11.13 54.67 5.29
CA ASP A 24 12.07 53.55 5.49
C ASP A 24 11.61 52.56 6.60
N SER A 25 10.80 53.04 7.55
CA SER A 25 10.31 52.23 8.68
C SER A 25 9.08 51.37 8.36
N ALA A 26 8.33 51.69 7.30
CA ALA A 26 7.12 50.97 6.90
C ALA A 26 7.03 50.85 5.37
N PRO A 27 7.86 50.00 4.74
CA PRO A 27 7.84 49.83 3.30
C PRO A 27 6.48 49.28 2.85
N SER A 28 5.94 49.83 1.77
CA SER A 28 4.67 49.40 1.17
C SER A 28 4.87 49.07 -0.30
N THR A 29 4.26 47.98 -0.78
CA THR A 29 4.24 47.62 -2.19
C THR A 29 2.80 47.46 -2.68
N ASN A 30 2.57 47.82 -3.93
CA ASN A 30 1.32 47.53 -4.64
C ASN A 30 1.46 46.30 -5.55
N ASP A 31 2.68 45.77 -5.71
CA ASP A 31 2.94 44.55 -6.48
C ASP A 31 2.82 43.34 -5.56
N ALA A 32 1.57 43.00 -5.26
CA ALA A 32 1.24 41.88 -4.39
C ALA A 32 0.03 41.11 -4.92
N TYR A 33 0.12 39.79 -4.90
CA TYR A 33 -0.92 38.89 -5.39
C TYR A 33 -1.33 37.91 -4.31
N ALA A 34 -2.64 37.77 -4.12
CA ALA A 34 -3.19 36.70 -3.30
C ALA A 34 -3.06 35.38 -4.07
N SER A 35 -2.40 34.41 -3.45
CA SER A 35 -2.20 33.07 -3.97
C SER A 35 -2.72 32.06 -2.95
N ALA A 36 -2.98 30.86 -3.44
CA ALA A 36 -3.35 29.72 -2.63
C ALA A 36 -2.67 28.48 -3.22
N ASP A 37 -2.45 27.47 -2.39
CA ASP A 37 -1.85 26.23 -2.84
C ASP A 37 -2.77 25.54 -3.85
N THR A 38 -2.20 24.96 -4.89
CA THR A 38 -2.96 24.29 -5.95
C THR A 38 -2.43 22.88 -6.16
N ILE A 39 -3.33 21.94 -6.39
CA ILE A 39 -2.99 20.60 -6.87
C ILE A 39 -3.59 20.35 -8.24
N ASP A 40 -2.88 19.62 -9.07
CA ASP A 40 -3.46 19.11 -10.31
C ASP A 40 -4.22 17.81 -10.02
N VAL A 41 -5.48 17.78 -10.43
CA VAL A 41 -6.31 16.58 -10.33
C VAL A 41 -6.01 15.69 -11.53
N VAL A 42 -5.38 14.56 -11.22
CA VAL A 42 -4.86 13.60 -12.18
C VAL A 42 -5.56 12.26 -11.95
N PRO A 43 -6.08 11.58 -12.99
CA PRO A 43 -6.63 10.24 -12.87
C PRO A 43 -5.50 9.23 -12.74
N GLU A 44 -5.67 8.26 -11.85
CA GLU A 44 -4.72 7.16 -11.69
C GLU A 44 -4.96 6.04 -12.72
N VAL A 45 -6.19 5.95 -13.24
CA VAL A 45 -6.59 4.96 -14.24
C VAL A 45 -7.05 5.63 -15.54
N SER A 46 -6.91 4.93 -16.68
CA SER A 46 -7.24 5.48 -18.00
C SER A 46 -8.60 5.02 -18.48
N GLY A 47 -9.43 5.92 -19.01
CA GLY A 47 -10.70 5.54 -19.61
C GLY A 47 -11.53 6.74 -20.04
N ARG A 48 -12.74 6.47 -20.52
CA ARG A 48 -13.67 7.53 -20.92
C ARG A 48 -14.36 8.11 -19.68
N ILE A 49 -14.45 9.43 -19.60
CA ILE A 49 -15.21 10.11 -18.55
C ILE A 49 -16.69 9.91 -18.84
N VAL A 50 -17.41 9.21 -17.97
CA VAL A 50 -18.86 8.97 -18.09
C VAL A 50 -19.68 10.00 -17.34
N GLU A 51 -19.08 10.62 -16.32
CA GLU A 51 -19.73 11.60 -15.47
C GLU A 51 -18.72 12.66 -15.05
N LEU A 52 -19.12 13.92 -15.14
CA LEU A 52 -18.36 15.07 -14.66
C LEU A 52 -19.31 15.86 -13.75
N ALA A 53 -19.08 15.77 -12.45
CA ALA A 53 -19.98 16.31 -11.42
C ALA A 53 -19.62 17.74 -11.00
N VAL A 54 -18.60 18.32 -11.63
CA VAL A 54 -18.10 19.67 -11.34
C VAL A 54 -18.07 20.55 -12.58
N THR A 55 -18.28 21.84 -12.38
CA THR A 55 -18.11 22.88 -13.40
C THR A 55 -16.92 23.77 -13.08
N ASP A 56 -16.44 24.51 -14.08
CA ASP A 56 -15.36 25.47 -13.87
C ASP A 56 -15.77 26.54 -12.84
N ASN A 57 -14.82 26.94 -11.99
CA ASN A 57 -15.01 27.86 -10.87
C ASN A 57 -15.99 27.40 -9.78
N GLN A 58 -16.38 26.12 -9.73
CA GLN A 58 -17.25 25.60 -8.67
C GLN A 58 -16.48 25.36 -7.36
N ALA A 59 -17.12 25.65 -6.22
CA ALA A 59 -16.62 25.24 -4.91
C ALA A 59 -17.01 23.79 -4.62
N VAL A 60 -16.05 22.99 -4.14
CA VAL A 60 -16.22 21.58 -3.79
C VAL A 60 -15.72 21.34 -2.37
N LYS A 61 -16.33 20.38 -1.69
CA LYS A 61 -15.91 19.92 -0.37
C LYS A 61 -15.09 18.64 -0.48
N GLN A 62 -14.31 18.36 0.56
CA GLN A 62 -13.60 17.10 0.69
C GLN A 62 -14.57 15.91 0.54
N GLY A 63 -14.21 14.97 -0.32
CA GLY A 63 -15.00 13.78 -0.62
C GLY A 63 -16.04 13.96 -1.74
N ASP A 64 -16.29 15.18 -2.21
CA ASP A 64 -17.20 15.42 -3.33
C ASP A 64 -16.70 14.71 -4.59
N LEU A 65 -17.64 14.17 -5.35
CA LEU A 65 -17.35 13.55 -6.64
C LEU A 65 -16.89 14.62 -7.62
N LEU A 66 -15.73 14.41 -8.24
CA LEU A 66 -15.22 15.30 -9.27
C LEU A 66 -15.62 14.79 -10.65
N PHE A 67 -15.15 13.59 -10.98
CA PHE A 67 -15.50 12.90 -12.21
C PHE A 67 -15.41 11.38 -12.02
N ARG A 68 -16.08 10.66 -12.90
CA ARG A 68 -16.07 9.20 -12.94
C ARG A 68 -15.67 8.71 -14.32
N ILE A 69 -14.71 7.80 -14.34
CA ILE A 69 -14.28 7.05 -15.51
C ILE A 69 -15.18 5.82 -15.65
N ASP A 70 -15.44 5.37 -16.88
CA ASP A 70 -16.24 4.17 -17.17
C ASP A 70 -15.72 2.96 -16.37
N PRO A 71 -16.50 2.45 -15.38
CA PRO A 71 -16.02 1.37 -14.51
C PRO A 71 -16.14 -0.01 -15.18
N ARG A 72 -16.92 -0.15 -16.26
CA ARG A 72 -17.27 -1.47 -16.83
C ARG A 72 -16.06 -2.34 -17.20
N PRO A 73 -14.97 -1.81 -17.82
CA PRO A 73 -13.79 -2.62 -18.08
C PRO A 73 -13.10 -3.10 -16.80
N TYR A 74 -13.13 -2.30 -15.74
CA TYR A 74 -12.54 -2.63 -14.44
C TYR A 74 -13.39 -3.65 -13.67
N GLU A 75 -14.71 -3.51 -13.70
CA GLU A 75 -15.65 -4.49 -13.16
C GLU A 75 -15.52 -5.85 -13.86
N ALA A 76 -15.39 -5.84 -15.19
CA ALA A 76 -15.19 -7.07 -15.96
C ALA A 76 -13.84 -7.74 -15.64
N ASN A 77 -12.77 -6.96 -15.46
CA ASN A 77 -11.48 -7.48 -15.04
C ASN A 77 -11.52 -8.06 -13.62
N LEU A 78 -12.23 -7.39 -12.69
CA LEU A 78 -12.45 -7.89 -11.34
C LEU A 78 -13.19 -9.23 -11.36
N ALA A 79 -14.29 -9.31 -12.10
CA ALA A 79 -15.07 -10.55 -12.25
C ALA A 79 -14.23 -11.69 -12.84
N LYS A 80 -13.36 -11.40 -13.81
CA LYS A 80 -12.41 -12.37 -14.39
C LYS A 80 -11.39 -12.87 -13.36
N ALA A 81 -10.84 -11.97 -12.54
CA ALA A 81 -9.89 -12.32 -11.49
C ALA A 81 -10.56 -13.18 -10.39
N GLU A 82 -11.77 -12.81 -9.96
CA GLU A 82 -12.57 -13.58 -9.00
C GLU A 82 -12.93 -14.97 -9.52
N ALA A 83 -13.31 -15.09 -10.80
CA ALA A 83 -13.55 -16.39 -11.43
C ALA A 83 -12.29 -17.27 -11.47
N SER A 84 -11.11 -16.66 -11.66
CA SER A 84 -9.83 -17.36 -11.66
C SER A 84 -9.46 -17.88 -10.27
N LEU A 85 -9.73 -17.09 -9.22
CA LEU A 85 -9.60 -17.52 -7.83
C LEU A 85 -10.54 -18.70 -7.52
N ALA A 86 -11.80 -18.60 -7.94
CA ALA A 86 -12.78 -19.67 -7.73
C ALA A 86 -12.35 -20.99 -8.41
N ALA A 87 -11.79 -20.92 -9.62
CA ALA A 87 -11.25 -22.09 -10.31
C ALA A 87 -10.04 -22.68 -9.55
N LEU A 88 -9.13 -21.83 -9.07
CA LEU A 88 -7.97 -22.25 -8.28
C LEU A 88 -8.37 -22.89 -6.95
N ASP A 89 -9.36 -22.35 -6.25
CA ASP A 89 -9.89 -22.92 -5.01
C ASP A 89 -10.47 -24.34 -5.25
N LYS A 90 -11.13 -24.56 -6.39
CA LYS A 90 -11.58 -25.92 -6.77
C LYS A 90 -10.40 -26.85 -7.07
N GLN A 91 -9.35 -26.35 -7.70
CA GLN A 91 -8.14 -27.13 -7.95
C GLN A 91 -7.43 -27.52 -6.65
N ILE A 92 -7.32 -26.59 -5.69
CA ILE A 92 -6.78 -26.86 -4.35
C ILE A 92 -7.61 -27.93 -3.66
N MET A 93 -8.95 -27.81 -3.67
CA MET A 93 -9.84 -28.80 -3.07
C MET A 93 -9.64 -30.20 -3.68
N LEU A 94 -9.55 -30.31 -5.01
CA LEU A 94 -9.34 -31.60 -5.68
C LEU A 94 -7.98 -32.21 -5.32
N THR A 95 -6.93 -31.37 -5.30
CA THR A 95 -5.59 -31.80 -4.92
C THR A 95 -5.56 -32.24 -3.46
N GLN A 96 -6.19 -31.50 -2.55
CA GLN A 96 -6.30 -31.87 -1.15
C GLN A 96 -6.99 -33.22 -0.96
N ARG A 97 -8.11 -33.47 -1.67
CA ARG A 97 -8.77 -34.79 -1.63
C ARG A 97 -7.86 -35.92 -2.11
N SER A 98 -7.01 -35.65 -3.10
CA SER A 98 -6.01 -36.63 -3.57
C SER A 98 -4.95 -36.88 -2.50
N VAL A 99 -4.48 -35.83 -1.82
CA VAL A 99 -3.52 -35.94 -0.70
C VAL A 99 -4.12 -36.71 0.46
N ASP A 100 -5.37 -36.41 0.84
CA ASP A 100 -6.08 -37.14 1.90
C ASP A 100 -6.23 -38.63 1.54
N ALA A 101 -6.56 -38.95 0.28
CA ALA A 101 -6.62 -40.33 -0.21
C ALA A 101 -5.26 -41.04 -0.16
N GLN A 102 -4.17 -40.35 -0.51
CA GLN A 102 -2.80 -40.87 -0.39
C GLN A 102 -2.41 -41.10 1.07
N GLN A 103 -2.80 -40.20 1.98
CA GLN A 103 -2.57 -40.33 3.41
C GLN A 103 -3.30 -41.55 3.99
N PHE A 104 -4.58 -41.76 3.65
CA PHE A 104 -5.28 -42.97 4.06
C PHE A 104 -4.60 -44.26 3.55
N GLY A 105 -4.05 -44.22 2.33
CA GLY A 105 -3.24 -45.32 1.80
C GLY A 105 -1.97 -45.55 2.62
N ALA A 106 -1.23 -44.49 2.94
CA ALA A 106 -0.04 -44.56 3.80
C ALA A 106 -0.37 -45.07 5.21
N ASP A 107 -1.47 -44.65 5.81
CA ASP A 107 -1.92 -45.12 7.13
C ASP A 107 -2.26 -46.62 7.11
N SER A 108 -2.87 -47.12 6.03
CA SER A 108 -3.11 -48.55 5.85
C SER A 108 -1.78 -49.35 5.74
N VAL A 109 -0.76 -48.79 5.09
CA VAL A 109 0.56 -49.43 5.02
C VAL A 109 1.25 -49.38 6.39
N ASN A 110 1.12 -48.28 7.12
CA ASN A 110 1.64 -48.15 8.50
C ASN A 110 1.01 -49.19 9.44
N ALA A 111 -0.30 -49.46 9.33
CA ALA A 111 -0.93 -50.55 10.07
C ALA A 111 -0.33 -51.92 9.73
N THR A 112 0.09 -52.11 8.48
CA THR A 112 0.78 -53.33 8.03
C THR A 112 2.21 -53.41 8.58
N VAL A 113 2.93 -52.28 8.67
CA VAL A 113 4.24 -52.18 9.35
C VAL A 113 4.11 -52.62 10.80
N GLU A 114 3.10 -52.13 11.53
CA GLU A 114 2.91 -52.49 12.94
C GLU A 114 2.63 -53.99 13.12
N LYS A 115 1.85 -54.60 12.20
CA LYS A 115 1.65 -56.06 12.17
C LYS A 115 2.96 -56.81 11.92
N ALA A 116 3.76 -56.39 10.93
CA ALA A 116 5.04 -57.02 10.59
C ALA A 116 6.06 -56.87 11.74
N ARG A 117 6.07 -55.71 12.40
CA ARG A 117 6.90 -55.41 13.57
C ARG A 117 6.53 -56.30 14.75
N ALA A 118 5.23 -56.52 15.00
CA ALA A 118 4.77 -57.42 16.05
C ALA A 118 5.19 -58.88 15.76
N ALA A 119 5.09 -59.33 14.51
CA ALA A 119 5.53 -60.67 14.10
C ALA A 119 7.05 -60.86 14.23
N ALA A 120 7.84 -59.87 13.80
CA ALA A 120 9.29 -59.87 13.98
C ALA A 120 9.66 -59.93 15.47
N LYS A 121 9.04 -59.09 16.30
CA LYS A 121 9.24 -59.10 17.75
C LYS A 121 8.94 -60.46 18.37
N GLN A 122 7.84 -61.10 17.98
CA GLN A 122 7.48 -62.44 18.46
C GLN A 122 8.52 -63.50 18.05
N ALA A 123 9.03 -63.44 16.82
CA ALA A 123 10.07 -64.35 16.35
C ALA A 123 11.40 -64.13 17.11
N THR A 124 11.80 -62.87 17.32
CA THR A 124 12.96 -62.49 18.13
C THR A 124 12.82 -62.95 19.58
N ASP A 125 11.65 -62.75 20.20
CA ASP A 125 11.38 -63.17 21.59
C ASP A 125 11.37 -64.70 21.73
N THR A 126 10.96 -65.42 20.69
CA THR A 126 11.02 -66.89 20.66
C THR A 126 12.46 -67.36 20.59
N LEU A 127 13.26 -66.85 19.65
CA LEU A 127 14.68 -67.17 19.54
C LEU A 127 15.44 -66.88 20.83
N ARG A 128 15.21 -65.70 21.43
CA ARG A 128 15.83 -65.27 22.70
C ARG A 128 15.51 -66.22 23.86
N ARG A 129 14.34 -66.85 23.87
CA ARG A 129 13.97 -67.85 24.89
C ARG A 129 14.56 -69.22 24.60
N THR A 130 14.61 -69.65 23.33
CA THR A 130 15.06 -71.01 22.95
C THR A 130 16.58 -71.14 22.87
N GLU A 131 17.31 -70.09 22.50
CA GLU A 131 18.76 -70.12 22.34
C GLU A 131 19.55 -70.49 23.63
N PRO A 132 19.24 -69.96 24.83
CA PRO A 132 19.93 -70.39 26.05
C PRO A 132 19.56 -71.82 26.48
N LEU A 133 18.34 -72.28 26.18
CA LEU A 133 17.86 -73.63 26.55
C LEU A 133 18.62 -74.75 25.84
N LEU A 134 19.24 -74.46 24.69
CA LEU A 134 20.11 -75.41 23.98
C LEU A 134 21.37 -75.73 24.78
N LYS A 135 21.94 -74.74 25.48
CA LYS A 135 23.13 -74.95 26.34
C LYS A 135 22.81 -75.80 27.56
N GLU A 136 21.57 -75.74 28.02
CA GLU A 136 21.06 -76.53 29.14
C GLU A 136 20.52 -77.90 28.72
N GLY A 137 20.43 -78.19 27.42
CA GLY A 137 19.97 -79.48 26.88
C GLY A 137 18.46 -79.68 26.84
N PHE A 138 17.66 -78.62 27.05
CA PHE A 138 16.19 -78.70 27.10
C PHE A 138 15.50 -78.60 25.72
N VAL A 139 16.23 -78.27 24.65
CA VAL A 139 15.71 -78.17 23.27
C VAL A 139 16.73 -78.73 22.26
N SER A 140 16.27 -79.13 21.07
CA SER A 140 17.15 -79.64 20.02
C SER A 140 17.85 -78.52 19.24
N ALA A 141 18.99 -78.83 18.60
CA ALA A 141 19.67 -77.88 17.71
C ALA A 141 18.78 -77.46 16.52
N GLU A 142 17.94 -78.37 16.02
CA GLU A 142 16.97 -78.09 14.96
C GLU A 142 15.93 -77.04 15.38
N ASP A 143 15.47 -77.07 16.63
CA ASP A 143 14.49 -76.10 17.14
C ASP A 143 15.07 -74.68 17.19
N VAL A 144 16.34 -74.53 17.56
CA VAL A 144 17.04 -73.23 17.55
C VAL A 144 17.29 -72.74 16.13
N ASP A 145 17.70 -73.61 15.21
CA ASP A 145 17.90 -73.23 13.81
C ASP A 145 16.58 -72.86 13.12
N ARG A 146 15.48 -73.54 13.47
CA ARG A 146 14.13 -73.16 13.04
C ARG A 146 13.73 -71.78 13.57
N ALA A 147 14.01 -71.49 14.85
CA ALA A 147 13.75 -70.18 15.44
C ALA A 147 14.61 -69.06 14.82
N ARG A 148 15.90 -69.31 14.52
CA ARG A 148 16.77 -68.35 13.80
C ARG A 148 16.26 -68.06 12.39
N THR A 149 15.87 -69.10 11.66
CA THR A 149 15.37 -68.94 10.30
C THR A 149 14.05 -68.16 10.29
N ALA A 150 13.16 -68.42 11.25
CA ALA A 150 11.92 -67.68 11.43
C ALA A 150 12.16 -66.20 11.79
N GLN A 151 13.14 -65.89 12.64
CA GLN A 151 13.53 -64.50 12.95
C GLN A 151 14.06 -63.78 11.70
N ARG A 152 15.00 -64.37 10.96
CA ARG A 152 15.54 -63.75 9.74
C ARG A 152 14.47 -63.51 8.68
N ALA A 153 13.54 -64.45 8.52
CA ALA A 153 12.40 -64.29 7.60
C ALA A 153 11.51 -63.12 8.04
N ALA A 154 11.14 -63.04 9.32
CA ALA A 154 10.29 -61.97 9.83
C ALA A 154 10.96 -60.58 9.78
N GLU A 155 12.28 -60.51 9.98
CA GLU A 155 13.06 -59.27 9.82
C GLU A 155 13.17 -58.84 8.35
N ALA A 156 13.35 -59.78 7.43
CA ALA A 156 13.34 -59.49 5.99
C ALA A 156 11.97 -58.98 5.53
N ASP A 157 10.89 -59.60 6.01
CA ASP A 157 9.51 -59.17 5.77
C ASP A 157 9.25 -57.78 6.32
N LEU A 158 9.69 -57.49 7.55
CA LEU A 158 9.58 -56.14 8.14
C LEU A 158 10.30 -55.10 7.28
N ASN A 159 11.53 -55.37 6.85
CA ASN A 159 12.27 -54.47 5.98
C ASN A 159 11.56 -54.23 4.64
N ALA A 160 10.96 -55.26 4.03
CA ALA A 160 10.18 -55.11 2.81
C ALA A 160 8.96 -54.20 3.02
N VAL A 161 8.24 -54.36 4.13
CA VAL A 161 7.07 -53.52 4.45
C VAL A 161 7.49 -52.08 4.82
N LEU A 162 8.63 -51.88 5.47
CA LEU A 162 9.18 -50.54 5.75
C LEU A 162 9.52 -49.78 4.46
N LEU A 163 10.11 -50.43 3.47
CA LEU A 163 10.37 -49.83 2.17
C LEU A 163 9.06 -49.45 1.45
N GLN A 164 8.03 -50.29 1.57
CA GLN A 164 6.69 -49.99 1.06
C GLN A 164 6.03 -48.81 1.79
N ALA A 165 6.24 -48.67 3.10
CA ALA A 165 5.75 -47.52 3.86
C ALA A 165 6.45 -46.22 3.44
N GLN A 166 7.77 -46.28 3.22
CA GLN A 166 8.54 -45.13 2.75
C GLN A 166 8.10 -44.67 1.36
N SER A 167 7.82 -45.60 0.44
CA SER A 167 7.31 -45.26 -0.90
C SER A 167 5.90 -44.65 -0.83
N ALA A 168 5.02 -45.19 0.02
CA ALA A 168 3.68 -44.63 0.25
C ALA A 168 3.73 -43.23 0.89
N ALA A 169 4.62 -43.00 1.86
CA ALA A 169 4.82 -41.69 2.49
C ALA A 169 5.36 -40.64 1.50
N SER A 170 6.25 -41.05 0.59
CA SER A 170 6.84 -40.17 -0.42
C SER A 170 5.85 -39.82 -1.54
N ALA A 171 4.81 -40.64 -1.73
CA ALA A 171 3.75 -40.39 -2.69
C ALA A 171 2.77 -39.29 -2.23
N VAL A 172 2.76 -38.95 -0.93
CA VAL A 172 1.95 -37.85 -0.38
C VAL A 172 2.59 -36.53 -0.82
N SER A 173 2.01 -35.89 -1.83
CA SER A 173 2.44 -34.58 -2.30
C SER A 173 1.76 -33.45 -1.52
N GLY A 174 2.37 -32.26 -1.50
CA GLY A 174 1.83 -31.09 -0.81
C GLY A 174 0.93 -30.22 -1.69
N VAL A 175 0.06 -29.44 -1.05
CA VAL A 175 -0.76 -28.38 -1.70
C VAL A 175 -0.09 -27.00 -1.69
N ASP A 176 1.12 -26.88 -1.13
CA ASP A 176 1.80 -25.61 -0.84
C ASP A 176 1.98 -24.71 -2.06
N ALA A 177 2.31 -25.29 -3.22
CA ALA A 177 2.47 -24.53 -4.45
C ALA A 177 1.15 -23.86 -4.90
N LEU A 178 0.02 -24.54 -4.76
CA LEU A 178 -1.29 -23.99 -5.10
C LEU A 178 -1.75 -22.96 -4.06
N VAL A 179 -1.43 -23.17 -2.78
CA VAL A 179 -1.69 -22.18 -1.71
C VAL A 179 -0.88 -20.91 -1.94
N ALA A 180 0.38 -21.02 -2.32
CA ALA A 180 1.22 -19.87 -2.69
C ALA A 180 0.66 -19.14 -3.93
N GLN A 181 0.20 -19.90 -4.94
CA GLN A 181 -0.45 -19.32 -6.12
C GLN A 181 -1.75 -18.58 -5.75
N ARG A 182 -2.52 -19.10 -4.80
CA ARG A 182 -3.75 -18.46 -4.31
C ARG A 182 -3.48 -17.07 -3.73
N ALA A 183 -2.45 -16.94 -2.91
CA ALA A 183 -2.04 -15.65 -2.34
C ALA A 183 -1.68 -14.62 -3.43
N ALA A 184 -1.02 -15.05 -4.50
CA ALA A 184 -0.70 -14.18 -5.64
C ALA A 184 -1.97 -13.71 -6.38
N VAL A 185 -2.95 -14.59 -6.60
CA VAL A 185 -4.23 -14.23 -7.23
C VAL A 185 -5.05 -13.29 -6.33
N GLU A 186 -5.04 -13.51 -5.01
CA GLU A 186 -5.70 -12.59 -4.07
C GLU A 186 -5.09 -11.19 -4.09
N ALA A 187 -3.76 -11.09 -4.22
CA ALA A 187 -3.08 -9.80 -4.38
C ALA A 187 -3.48 -9.10 -5.69
N ASP A 188 -3.61 -9.85 -6.79
CA ASP A 188 -4.08 -9.31 -8.08
C ASP A 188 -5.53 -8.82 -8.03
N ILE A 189 -6.41 -9.53 -7.30
CA ILE A 189 -7.78 -9.09 -7.03
C ILE A 189 -7.77 -7.78 -6.23
N ALA A 190 -6.93 -7.67 -5.20
CA ALA A 190 -6.83 -6.45 -4.40
C ALA A 190 -6.39 -5.24 -5.25
N LEU A 191 -5.41 -5.43 -6.14
CA LEU A 191 -4.97 -4.41 -7.09
C LEU A 191 -6.08 -4.03 -8.07
N THR A 192 -6.81 -5.01 -8.59
CA THR A 192 -7.92 -4.77 -9.54
C THR A 192 -9.09 -4.02 -8.88
N LYS A 193 -9.40 -4.32 -7.61
CA LYS A 193 -10.37 -3.57 -6.81
C LYS A 193 -9.93 -2.12 -6.62
N LEU A 194 -8.66 -1.90 -6.30
CA LEU A 194 -8.11 -0.56 -6.17
C LEU A 194 -8.24 0.25 -7.46
N HIS A 195 -7.93 -0.35 -8.63
CA HIS A 195 -8.13 0.31 -9.91
C HIS A 195 -9.61 0.65 -10.20
N LEU A 196 -10.55 -0.20 -9.77
CA LEU A 196 -11.98 0.09 -9.88
C LEU A 196 -12.39 1.27 -8.99
N GLU A 197 -11.88 1.34 -7.76
CA GLU A 197 -12.11 2.47 -6.86
C GLU A 197 -11.54 3.78 -7.42
N MET A 198 -10.33 3.72 -7.98
CA MET A 198 -9.65 4.83 -8.63
C MET A 198 -10.35 5.35 -9.90
N ALA A 199 -11.30 4.60 -10.45
CA ALA A 199 -12.17 5.10 -11.53
C ALA A 199 -13.09 6.23 -11.05
N THR A 200 -13.30 6.37 -9.74
CA THR A 200 -14.10 7.44 -9.14
C THR A 200 -13.19 8.43 -8.42
N VAL A 201 -12.97 9.60 -9.03
CA VAL A 201 -12.06 10.61 -8.47
C VAL A 201 -12.84 11.61 -7.62
N ARG A 202 -12.38 11.81 -6.38
CA ARG A 202 -12.99 12.69 -5.38
C ARG A 202 -12.05 13.80 -4.94
N ALA A 203 -12.61 14.88 -4.42
CA ALA A 203 -11.83 16.00 -3.89
C ALA A 203 -11.08 15.59 -2.60
N PRO A 204 -9.74 15.75 -2.52
CA PRO A 204 -8.97 15.42 -1.33
C PRO A 204 -9.14 16.44 -0.20
N PHE A 205 -9.58 17.67 -0.50
CA PHE A 205 -9.84 18.76 0.44
C PHE A 205 -10.87 19.76 -0.11
N ASP A 206 -11.33 20.67 0.74
CA ASP A 206 -12.23 21.76 0.37
C ASP A 206 -11.53 22.77 -0.55
N GLY A 207 -12.07 23.00 -1.74
CA GLY A 207 -11.38 23.79 -2.75
C GLY A 207 -12.27 24.37 -3.84
N ARG A 208 -11.64 25.00 -4.82
CA ARG A 208 -12.29 25.47 -6.05
C ARG A 208 -11.66 24.86 -7.28
N VAL A 209 -12.50 24.36 -8.16
CA VAL A 209 -12.10 23.81 -9.45
C VAL A 209 -11.78 24.97 -10.40
N ILE A 210 -10.61 24.94 -11.02
CA ILE A 210 -10.21 25.90 -12.05
C ILE A 210 -9.59 25.18 -13.26
N SER A 211 -9.58 25.85 -14.41
CA SER A 211 -8.98 25.35 -15.65
C SER A 211 -9.57 24.01 -16.10
N LEU A 212 -10.89 23.83 -15.91
CA LEU A 212 -11.59 22.63 -16.37
C LEU A 212 -11.68 22.61 -17.90
N LYS A 213 -10.77 21.87 -18.55
CA LYS A 213 -10.68 21.77 -20.02
C LYS A 213 -11.30 20.49 -20.59
N THR A 214 -11.90 19.65 -19.73
CA THR A 214 -12.46 18.35 -20.12
C THR A 214 -13.97 18.39 -20.23
N SER A 215 -14.54 17.41 -20.91
CA SER A 215 -16.00 17.20 -20.98
C SER A 215 -16.35 15.73 -20.93
N VAL A 216 -17.59 15.43 -20.56
CA VAL A 216 -18.12 14.05 -20.57
C VAL A 216 -17.94 13.44 -21.96
N GLY A 217 -17.47 12.20 -22.01
CA GLY A 217 -17.15 11.45 -23.24
C GLY A 217 -15.68 11.54 -23.66
N GLN A 218 -14.91 12.50 -23.14
CA GLN A 218 -13.48 12.60 -23.41
C GLN A 218 -12.71 11.42 -22.78
N PHE A 219 -11.61 11.02 -23.42
CA PHE A 219 -10.72 9.99 -22.91
C PHE A 219 -9.70 10.61 -21.95
N ALA A 220 -9.73 10.19 -20.69
CA ALA A 220 -8.75 10.52 -19.67
C ALA A 220 -7.61 9.49 -19.70
N SER A 221 -6.37 9.98 -19.76
CA SER A 221 -5.18 9.13 -19.64
C SER A 221 -4.62 9.21 -18.24
N ALA A 222 -4.19 8.08 -17.70
CA ALA A 222 -3.53 8.00 -16.40
C ALA A 222 -2.32 8.94 -16.34
N MET A 223 -2.09 9.52 -15.16
CA MET A 223 -0.97 10.43 -14.88
C MET A 223 -0.98 11.73 -15.70
N ARG A 224 -2.10 12.11 -16.34
CA ARG A 224 -2.25 13.41 -17.02
C ARG A 224 -3.24 14.33 -16.30
N PRO A 225 -2.88 15.58 -16.00
CA PRO A 225 -3.77 16.49 -15.30
C PRO A 225 -4.99 16.85 -16.17
N ILE A 226 -6.16 16.83 -15.54
CA ILE A 226 -7.42 17.19 -16.20
C ILE A 226 -7.79 18.64 -15.87
N PHE A 227 -7.66 19.02 -14.61
CA PHE A 227 -7.91 20.37 -14.10
C PHE A 227 -7.17 20.57 -12.78
N THR A 228 -7.17 21.80 -12.27
CA THR A 228 -6.46 22.17 -11.04
C THR A 228 -7.48 22.49 -9.94
N LEU A 229 -7.18 22.07 -8.71
CA LEU A 229 -7.97 22.35 -7.51
C LEU A 229 -7.18 23.31 -6.61
N ILE A 230 -7.77 24.46 -6.31
CA ILE A 230 -7.20 25.44 -5.37
C ILE A 230 -7.62 25.06 -3.94
N ASP A 231 -6.67 24.98 -3.02
CA ASP A 231 -6.94 24.85 -1.59
C ASP A 231 -7.44 26.19 -1.03
N THR A 232 -8.70 26.21 -0.60
CA THR A 232 -9.30 27.45 -0.06
C THR A 232 -9.04 27.66 1.42
N ARG A 233 -8.39 26.70 2.10
CA ARG A 233 -8.17 26.73 3.55
C ARG A 233 -7.03 27.68 3.95
N HIS A 234 -6.03 27.85 3.09
CA HIS A 234 -4.86 28.67 3.36
C HIS A 234 -4.61 29.61 2.18
N TRP A 235 -4.80 30.91 2.43
CA TRP A 235 -4.45 31.97 1.49
C TRP A 235 -3.20 32.68 1.99
N TYR A 236 -2.29 32.97 1.08
CA TYR A 236 -1.09 33.74 1.36
C TYR A 236 -0.92 34.83 0.30
N VAL A 237 -0.14 35.84 0.63
CA VAL A 237 0.13 36.97 -0.27
C VAL A 237 1.60 36.97 -0.61
N ILE A 238 1.90 36.90 -1.90
CA ILE A 238 3.25 37.11 -2.41
C ILE A 238 3.35 38.58 -2.76
N ALA A 239 4.26 39.30 -2.11
CA ALA A 239 4.47 40.72 -2.30
C ALA A 239 5.93 40.99 -2.70
N ASN A 240 6.11 41.67 -3.83
CA ASN A 240 7.43 42.00 -4.35
C ASN A 240 7.88 43.35 -3.78
N PHE A 241 9.02 43.35 -3.12
CA PHE A 241 9.67 44.54 -2.56
C PHE A 241 10.98 44.82 -3.29
N ARG A 242 11.40 46.09 -3.30
CA ARG A 242 12.73 46.47 -3.78
C ARG A 242 13.77 45.99 -2.78
N GLU A 243 14.94 45.58 -3.27
CA GLU A 243 16.04 45.08 -2.43
C GLU A 243 16.45 46.07 -1.33
N THR A 244 16.34 47.37 -1.58
CA THR A 244 16.59 48.43 -0.60
C THR A 244 15.69 48.34 0.62
N ASP A 245 14.45 47.88 0.42
CA ASP A 245 13.37 47.90 1.40
C ASP A 245 13.33 46.57 2.19
N LEU A 246 14.00 45.51 1.69
CA LEU A 246 14.06 44.20 2.32
C LEU A 246 14.87 44.18 3.62
N LYS A 247 15.80 45.11 3.83
CA LYS A 247 16.72 45.13 4.99
C LYS A 247 15.98 45.11 6.33
N ASN A 248 14.80 45.72 6.38
CA ASN A 248 13.99 45.88 7.58
C ASN A 248 12.86 44.83 7.68
N ILE A 249 12.70 43.96 6.66
CA ILE A 249 11.70 42.91 6.63
C ILE A 249 12.33 41.62 7.17
N ARG A 250 11.67 40.97 8.13
CA ARG A 250 12.09 39.67 8.70
C ARG A 250 10.89 38.76 8.89
N SER A 251 11.12 37.45 8.95
CA SER A 251 10.07 36.51 9.37
C SER A 251 9.48 36.92 10.72
N GLY A 252 8.15 36.90 10.81
CA GLY A 252 7.37 37.36 11.96
C GLY A 252 7.01 38.85 11.98
N THR A 253 7.52 39.66 11.05
CA THR A 253 7.17 41.10 10.95
C THR A 253 5.67 41.24 10.67
N PRO A 254 4.93 42.08 11.42
CA PRO A 254 3.51 42.31 11.14
C PRO A 254 3.35 43.02 9.79
N ALA A 255 2.39 42.55 9.00
CA ALA A 255 2.06 43.10 7.70
C ALA A 255 0.56 43.43 7.63
N THR A 256 0.25 44.52 6.96
CA THR A 256 -1.13 44.98 6.74
C THR A 256 -1.43 44.88 5.25
N ILE A 257 -2.44 44.09 4.91
CA ILE A 257 -2.82 43.79 3.52
C ILE A 257 -4.16 44.45 3.23
N ARG A 258 -4.24 45.15 2.11
CA ARG A 258 -5.47 45.75 1.60
C ARG A 258 -5.72 45.25 0.19
N LEU A 259 -6.86 44.60 -0.02
CA LEU A 259 -7.24 44.09 -1.34
C LEU A 259 -7.82 45.23 -2.17
N MET A 260 -7.42 45.32 -3.44
CA MET A 260 -7.97 46.34 -4.35
C MET A 260 -9.47 46.13 -4.60
N SER A 261 -9.94 44.88 -4.59
CA SER A 261 -11.34 44.51 -4.77
C SER A 261 -12.27 45.01 -3.64
N ASP A 262 -11.74 45.18 -2.43
CA ASP A 262 -12.48 45.73 -1.28
C ASP A 262 -11.55 46.59 -0.43
N SER A 263 -11.44 47.85 -0.82
CA SER A 263 -10.57 48.80 -0.13
C SER A 263 -11.07 49.16 1.28
N GLY A 264 -12.28 48.75 1.68
CA GLY A 264 -12.80 49.03 3.03
C GLY A 264 -12.26 48.07 4.09
N LYS A 265 -11.73 46.91 3.68
CA LYS A 265 -11.25 45.86 4.59
C LYS A 265 -9.74 45.81 4.64
N THR A 266 -9.25 45.67 5.85
CA THR A 266 -7.82 45.52 6.13
C THR A 266 -7.60 44.16 6.74
N PHE A 267 -6.68 43.39 6.18
CA PHE A 267 -6.30 42.08 6.68
C PHE A 267 -4.94 42.21 7.38
N GLU A 268 -4.82 41.62 8.55
CA GLU A 268 -3.56 41.56 9.27
C GLU A 268 -2.91 40.20 9.04
N GLY A 269 -1.60 40.22 8.80
CA GLY A 269 -0.78 39.04 8.59
C GLY A 269 0.59 39.20 9.22
N LYS A 270 1.40 38.16 9.09
CA LYS A 270 2.82 38.19 9.44
C LYS A 270 3.61 37.72 8.24
N VAL A 271 4.80 38.28 8.07
CA VAL A 271 5.77 37.80 7.07
C VAL A 271 6.17 36.38 7.46
N ASP A 272 5.84 35.40 6.62
CA ASP A 272 6.24 34.01 6.84
C ASP A 272 7.74 33.84 6.52
N SER A 273 8.11 34.10 5.27
CA SER A 273 9.48 33.97 4.77
C SER A 273 9.79 35.01 3.69
N ILE A 274 11.10 35.21 3.42
CA ILE A 274 11.59 36.05 2.33
C ILE A 274 12.17 35.11 1.28
N GLY A 275 11.71 35.22 0.04
CA GLY A 275 12.22 34.41 -1.05
C GLY A 275 13.71 34.63 -1.27
N TYR A 276 14.49 33.56 -1.18
CA TYR A 276 15.88 33.55 -1.64
C TYR A 276 15.83 33.31 -3.15
N GLY A 277 15.85 34.39 -3.93
CA GLY A 277 15.60 34.35 -5.37
C GLY A 277 16.43 33.28 -6.09
N VAL A 278 15.75 32.42 -6.85
CA VAL A 278 16.28 31.63 -7.96
C VAL A 278 15.27 31.66 -9.09
#